data_AF-I7CUM0-F1
#
_entry.id   AF-I7CUM0-F1
#
_cell.length_a   1.000
_cell.length_b   1.000
_cell.length_c   1.000
_cell.angle_alpha   90.00
_cell.angle_beta   90.00
_cell.angle_gamma   90.00
#
_symmetry.space_group_name_H-M   'P 1'
#
loop_
_entity.id
_entity.type
_entity.pdbx_description
1 polymer ?
#
loop_
_entity_poly.entity_id
_entity_poly.type
_entity_poly.pdbx_seq_one_letter_code
_entity_poly.pdbx_strand_id
1 'polypeptide(L)'
;MDHGSLAVVSPPAIYGSELLTWVLIGLLLYWIAVIGLRNGGYLPDYIGTQGPILTFHTKRGRMLLDRLARPKRFWRAWSNFGVGIALVVMLSMFAVLIRVAMVALSSPQSASSPARQPHNVLVIPGVNDFLPLSATPGIVFGLLVGLVVHEGGHGLLCRVEDIDIDSMGVAMLAFLPIGAFVEPDHESSKSASRGGQTRMFAAGVTNNFAITLVAFALLFGPVVGAIGVAPGAAVGGVAPDSPAADAGIEPNDRITAINGTAVEGNDDLATRLEAVDSEQVAVELNGERTVPVDRSLLVSTAMENGPTGLSVGDKIRAVDGRTVATESGFYDAVGDSERVTLTIEPADDAADDRIEREVTVGAAVSVAADGPLEREAGPTDETMVITRFDGERIQNYGDLAALLEDSEPDQRVAVAGYVGDERETYTVTLDEHPRENSGFLGIQPTPGMSGVAVNDIGVQLYPADEYLGLLGGDGETRFGPITESFLGKIGVALMLPVIGVSGAMPFNFAGFTGGVQNFYEAQGMLGAFGDGSVFLLANLLFWTGWINVQLGFFNCIPAFPLDGGHILRTSTEAIVSRLPVDATRGMVRTVTTAIGVTMLVSFVLLLFGPQLLG
;
A
#
# COMPACT_ATOMS: atom_id res chain seq x y z
N MET A 1 29.12 -41.17 -30.91
CA MET A 1 28.46 -39.93 -31.38
C MET A 1 27.36 -39.67 -30.37
N ASP A 2 27.69 -38.95 -29.31
CA ASP A 2 26.70 -38.49 -28.34
C ASP A 2 25.95 -37.33 -28.97
N HIS A 3 24.64 -37.50 -29.14
CA HIS A 3 23.77 -36.40 -29.49
C HIS A 3 23.65 -35.52 -28.25
N GLY A 4 24.38 -34.40 -28.25
CA GLY A 4 24.22 -33.35 -27.25
C GLY A 4 22.76 -32.95 -27.15
N SER A 5 22.29 -32.81 -25.91
CA SER A 5 20.96 -32.29 -25.59
C SER A 5 20.68 -31.03 -26.39
N LEU A 6 19.52 -30.96 -27.04
CA LEU A 6 19.02 -29.76 -27.71
C LEU A 6 19.13 -28.57 -26.74
N ALA A 7 20.08 -27.68 -27.02
CA ALA A 7 20.14 -26.38 -26.35
C ALA A 7 18.88 -25.62 -26.75
N VAL A 8 17.93 -25.51 -25.82
CA VAL A 8 16.78 -24.62 -25.98
C VAL A 8 17.35 -23.21 -25.97
N VAL A 9 17.43 -22.59 -27.14
CA VAL A 9 17.82 -21.19 -27.27
C VAL A 9 16.73 -20.37 -26.59
N SER A 10 17.06 -19.77 -25.44
CA SER A 10 16.16 -18.84 -24.75
C SER A 10 15.84 -17.67 -25.69
N PRO A 11 14.56 -17.30 -25.85
CA PRO A 11 14.20 -16.15 -26.65
C PRO A 11 14.73 -14.86 -26.00
N PRO A 12 15.02 -13.80 -26.79
CA PRO A 12 15.56 -12.56 -26.25
C PRO A 12 14.60 -11.94 -25.21
N ALA A 13 15.16 -11.43 -24.12
CA ALA A 13 14.40 -10.77 -23.06
C ALA A 13 13.71 -9.52 -23.61
N ILE A 14 12.38 -9.46 -23.47
CA ILE A 14 11.58 -8.28 -23.82
C ILE A 14 11.44 -7.46 -22.53
N TYR A 15 11.85 -6.18 -22.56
CA TYR A 15 11.90 -5.31 -21.39
C TYR A 15 12.67 -5.90 -20.19
N GLY A 16 13.74 -6.66 -20.46
CA GLY A 16 14.59 -7.24 -19.41
C GLY A 16 14.01 -8.47 -18.70
N SER A 17 12.84 -8.99 -19.12
CA SER A 17 12.21 -10.16 -18.50
C SER A 17 12.06 -11.32 -19.50
N GLU A 18 12.77 -12.43 -19.25
CA GLU A 18 12.56 -13.68 -20.01
C GLU A 18 11.17 -14.27 -19.75
N LEU A 19 10.65 -14.15 -18.52
CA LEU A 19 9.30 -14.60 -18.16
C LEU A 19 8.25 -13.92 -19.04
N LEU A 20 8.34 -12.60 -19.21
CA LEU A 20 7.42 -11.85 -20.06
C LEU A 20 7.48 -12.34 -21.50
N THR A 21 8.68 -12.59 -22.04
CA THR A 21 8.84 -13.14 -23.39
C THR A 21 8.13 -14.49 -23.52
N TRP A 22 8.31 -15.39 -22.56
CA TRP A 22 7.64 -16.69 -22.55
C TRP A 22 6.12 -16.59 -22.43
N VAL A 23 5.61 -15.67 -21.61
CA VAL A 23 4.17 -15.40 -21.49
C VAL A 23 3.60 -14.92 -22.82
N LEU A 24 4.27 -13.99 -23.50
CA LEU A 24 3.84 -13.48 -24.81
C LEU A 24 3.87 -14.56 -25.90
N ILE A 25 4.92 -15.37 -25.94
CA ILE A 25 5.00 -16.53 -26.85
C ILE A 25 3.87 -17.51 -26.56
N GLY A 26 3.62 -17.82 -25.28
CA GLY A 26 2.53 -18.69 -24.85
C GLY A 26 1.16 -18.17 -25.30
N LEU A 27 0.90 -16.87 -25.13
CA LEU A 27 -0.32 -16.21 -25.60
C LEU A 27 -0.45 -16.25 -27.12
N LEU A 28 0.63 -16.05 -27.87
CA LEU A 28 0.65 -16.14 -29.32
C LEU A 28 0.32 -17.56 -29.79
N LEU A 29 0.95 -18.58 -29.21
CA LEU A 29 0.70 -19.98 -29.52
C LEU A 29 -0.74 -20.39 -29.18
N TYR A 30 -1.22 -19.97 -28.01
CA TYR A 30 -2.63 -20.13 -27.62
C TYR A 30 -3.56 -19.50 -28.65
N TRP A 31 -3.27 -18.28 -29.09
CA TRP A 31 -4.11 -17.59 -30.07
C TRP A 31 -4.12 -18.29 -31.43
N ILE A 32 -2.96 -18.76 -31.90
CA ILE A 32 -2.84 -19.59 -33.11
C ILE A 32 -3.69 -20.87 -32.97
N ALA A 33 -3.65 -21.52 -31.80
CA ALA A 33 -4.45 -22.70 -31.53
C ALA A 33 -5.96 -22.39 -31.56
N VAL A 34 -6.40 -21.27 -30.97
CA VAL A 34 -7.80 -20.82 -31.02
C VAL A 34 -8.25 -20.56 -32.47
N ILE A 35 -7.40 -19.89 -33.27
CA ILE A 35 -7.69 -19.67 -34.71
C ILE A 35 -7.80 -21.00 -35.45
N GLY A 36 -6.89 -21.94 -35.18
CA GLY A 36 -6.91 -23.28 -35.76
C GLY A 36 -8.18 -24.05 -35.43
N LEU A 37 -8.59 -24.07 -34.15
CA LEU A 37 -9.82 -24.72 -33.69
C LEU A 37 -11.08 -24.10 -34.30
N ARG A 38 -11.13 -22.76 -34.38
CA ARG A 38 -12.25 -22.04 -34.98
C ARG A 38 -12.36 -22.33 -36.47
N ASN A 39 -11.26 -22.19 -37.22
CA ASN A 39 -11.25 -22.43 -38.67
C ASN A 39 -11.49 -23.91 -39.00
N GLY A 40 -11.11 -24.82 -38.10
CA GLY A 40 -11.40 -26.26 -38.19
C GLY A 40 -12.82 -26.66 -37.80
N GLY A 41 -13.66 -25.73 -37.31
CA GLY A 41 -15.03 -26.03 -36.88
C GLY A 41 -15.12 -26.90 -35.63
N TYR A 42 -14.06 -26.98 -34.82
CA TYR A 42 -14.01 -27.79 -33.60
C TYR A 42 -14.56 -27.04 -32.37
N LEU A 43 -14.82 -25.74 -32.48
CA LEU A 43 -15.41 -24.96 -31.40
C LEU A 43 -16.94 -25.18 -31.34
N PRO A 44 -17.49 -25.58 -30.19
CA PRO A 44 -18.93 -25.67 -29.98
C PRO A 44 -19.66 -24.32 -30.13
N ASP A 45 -20.95 -24.36 -30.49
CA ASP A 45 -21.78 -23.16 -30.72
C ASP A 45 -21.91 -22.22 -29.51
N TYR A 46 -21.64 -22.71 -28.30
CA TYR A 46 -21.65 -21.90 -27.08
C TYR A 46 -20.32 -21.16 -26.83
N ILE A 47 -19.29 -21.38 -27.65
CA ILE A 47 -17.99 -20.72 -27.56
C ILE A 47 -17.83 -19.75 -28.73
N GLY A 48 -17.88 -18.44 -28.44
CA GLY A 48 -17.54 -17.38 -29.38
C GLY A 48 -16.07 -16.99 -29.26
N THR A 49 -15.47 -16.48 -30.34
CA THR A 49 -14.08 -15.96 -30.33
C THR A 49 -14.05 -14.50 -30.75
N GLN A 50 -13.39 -13.64 -29.98
CA GLN A 50 -13.05 -12.27 -30.38
C GLN A 50 -11.54 -12.07 -30.21
N GLY A 51 -10.78 -12.21 -31.30
CA GLY A 51 -9.32 -12.24 -31.22
C GLY A 51 -8.84 -13.43 -30.36
N PRO A 52 -7.97 -13.21 -29.35
CA PRO A 52 -7.52 -14.25 -28.43
C PRO A 52 -8.55 -14.58 -27.33
N ILE A 53 -9.65 -13.82 -27.23
CA ILE A 53 -10.64 -13.95 -26.16
C ILE A 53 -11.67 -15.03 -26.54
N LEU A 54 -11.91 -15.95 -25.62
CA LEU A 54 -12.99 -16.93 -25.70
C LEU A 54 -14.17 -16.45 -24.87
N THR A 55 -15.36 -16.44 -25.46
CA THR A 55 -16.61 -16.09 -24.77
C THR A 55 -17.45 -17.34 -24.63
N PHE A 56 -17.81 -17.69 -23.40
CA PHE A 56 -18.63 -18.85 -23.07
C PHE A 56 -20.05 -18.41 -22.80
N HIS A 57 -20.96 -18.72 -23.70
CA HIS A 57 -22.36 -18.33 -23.65
C HIS A 57 -23.21 -19.39 -22.96
N THR A 58 -24.11 -18.96 -22.09
CA THR A 58 -25.06 -19.86 -21.40
C THR A 58 -26.41 -19.20 -21.24
N LYS A 59 -27.47 -20.01 -21.27
CA LYS A 59 -28.84 -19.57 -20.93
C LYS A 59 -29.31 -20.13 -19.58
N ARG A 60 -28.48 -20.95 -18.91
CA ARG A 60 -28.85 -21.68 -17.69
C ARG A 60 -29.08 -20.76 -16.48
N GLY A 61 -28.43 -19.60 -16.42
CA GLY A 61 -28.57 -18.63 -15.33
C GLY A 61 -29.92 -17.91 -15.28
N ARG A 62 -30.70 -17.93 -16.37
CA ARG A 62 -31.99 -17.21 -16.47
C ARG A 62 -33.00 -17.63 -15.40
N MET A 63 -33.16 -18.94 -15.17
CA MET A 63 -34.11 -19.46 -14.18
C MET A 63 -33.75 -19.03 -12.75
N LEU A 64 -32.44 -18.94 -12.45
CA LEU A 64 -31.97 -18.44 -11.17
C LEU A 64 -32.30 -16.95 -11.02
N LEU A 65 -32.03 -16.14 -12.05
CA LEU A 65 -32.39 -14.73 -12.06
C LEU A 65 -33.91 -14.51 -11.93
N ASP A 66 -34.73 -15.30 -12.61
CA ASP A 66 -36.20 -15.22 -12.49
C ASP A 66 -36.67 -15.51 -11.06
N ARG A 67 -36.01 -16.45 -10.38
CA ARG A 67 -36.28 -16.75 -8.97
C ARG A 67 -35.82 -15.62 -8.05
N LEU A 68 -34.62 -15.08 -8.27
CA LEU A 68 -34.05 -13.99 -7.47
C LEU A 68 -34.78 -12.66 -7.70
N ALA A 69 -35.33 -12.41 -8.90
CA ALA A 69 -36.04 -11.18 -9.27
C ALA A 69 -37.47 -11.09 -8.69
N ARG A 70 -38.00 -12.17 -8.11
CA ARG A 70 -39.37 -12.23 -7.54
C ARG A 70 -39.72 -11.05 -6.61
N PRO A 71 -38.87 -10.61 -5.66
CA PRO A 71 -39.16 -9.45 -4.83
C PRO A 71 -38.88 -8.15 -5.60
N LYS A 72 -39.60 -7.90 -6.70
CA LYS A 72 -39.40 -6.75 -7.60
C LYS A 72 -39.35 -5.40 -6.86
N ARG A 73 -40.18 -5.23 -5.81
CA ARG A 73 -40.20 -3.99 -5.01
C ARG A 73 -38.89 -3.72 -4.28
N PHE A 74 -38.30 -4.77 -3.69
CA PHE A 74 -37.01 -4.67 -3.00
C PHE A 74 -35.91 -4.28 -3.99
N TRP A 75 -35.80 -4.98 -5.11
CA TRP A 75 -34.76 -4.70 -6.11
C TRP A 75 -34.88 -3.32 -6.75
N ARG A 76 -36.11 -2.82 -6.95
CA ARG A 76 -36.33 -1.44 -7.39
C ARG A 76 -35.90 -0.41 -6.35
N ALA A 77 -36.16 -0.66 -5.07
CA ALA A 77 -35.70 0.23 -4.00
C ALA A 77 -34.18 0.21 -3.89
N TRP A 78 -33.58 -0.98 -3.91
CA TRP A 78 -32.13 -1.20 -3.87
C TRP A 78 -31.40 -0.48 -5.02
N SER A 79 -31.87 -0.67 -6.25
CA SER A 79 -31.27 -0.01 -7.42
C SER A 79 -31.53 1.50 -7.45
N ASN A 80 -32.68 2.00 -6.97
CA ASN A 80 -32.88 3.46 -6.84
C ASN A 80 -31.89 4.08 -5.84
N PHE A 81 -31.66 3.41 -4.70
CA PHE A 81 -30.61 3.80 -3.75
C PHE A 81 -29.23 3.79 -4.41
N GLY A 82 -28.96 2.73 -5.16
CA GLY A 82 -27.78 2.55 -6.00
C GLY A 82 -27.52 3.68 -7.00
N VAL A 83 -28.55 4.12 -7.73
CA VAL A 83 -28.47 5.27 -8.65
C VAL A 83 -28.02 6.52 -7.90
N GLY A 84 -28.56 6.75 -6.70
CA GLY A 84 -28.15 7.87 -5.84
C GLY A 84 -26.67 7.81 -5.48
N ILE A 85 -26.19 6.65 -5.02
CA ILE A 85 -24.76 6.43 -4.71
C ILE A 85 -23.90 6.66 -5.95
N ALA A 86 -24.24 6.05 -7.09
CA ALA A 86 -23.46 6.15 -8.31
C ALA A 86 -23.30 7.61 -8.77
N LEU A 87 -24.37 8.41 -8.68
CA LEU A 87 -24.31 9.84 -9.01
C LEU A 87 -23.44 10.64 -8.04
N VAL A 88 -23.53 10.38 -6.73
CA VAL A 88 -22.68 11.04 -5.73
C VAL A 88 -21.22 10.69 -5.96
N VAL A 89 -20.91 9.40 -6.10
CA VAL A 89 -19.55 8.91 -6.36
C VAL A 89 -19.00 9.50 -7.66
N MET A 90 -19.78 9.49 -8.74
CA MET A 90 -19.38 10.07 -10.02
C MET A 90 -19.07 11.57 -9.91
N LEU A 91 -19.90 12.35 -9.21
CA LEU A 91 -19.68 13.78 -9.01
C LEU A 91 -18.46 14.05 -8.10
N SER A 92 -18.28 13.26 -7.05
CA SER A 92 -17.11 13.34 -6.17
C SER A 92 -15.82 13.02 -6.92
N MET A 93 -15.80 11.95 -7.72
CA MET A 93 -14.65 11.58 -8.55
C MET A 93 -14.32 12.67 -9.57
N PHE A 94 -15.34 13.26 -10.20
CA PHE A 94 -15.16 14.41 -11.11
C PHE A 94 -14.46 15.58 -10.40
N ALA A 95 -14.94 15.97 -9.21
CA ALA A 95 -14.36 17.07 -8.45
C ALA A 95 -12.92 16.78 -7.97
N VAL A 96 -12.67 15.55 -7.49
CA VAL A 96 -11.34 15.11 -7.04
C VAL A 96 -10.34 15.10 -8.19
N LEU A 97 -10.71 14.55 -9.36
CA LEU A 97 -9.82 14.52 -10.53
C LEU A 97 -9.46 15.92 -11.02
N ILE A 98 -10.41 16.85 -11.03
CA ILE A 98 -10.13 18.25 -11.36
C ILE A 98 -9.19 18.86 -10.33
N ARG A 99 -9.41 18.62 -9.04
CA ARG A 99 -8.52 19.11 -7.97
C ARG A 99 -7.10 18.58 -8.13
N VAL A 100 -6.93 17.27 -8.35
CA VAL A 100 -5.62 16.66 -8.54
C VAL A 100 -4.94 17.18 -9.79
N ALA A 101 -5.68 17.35 -10.89
CA ALA A 101 -5.14 17.94 -12.12
C ALA A 101 -4.68 19.41 -11.90
N MET A 102 -5.43 20.21 -11.14
CA MET A 102 -5.02 21.59 -10.81
C MET A 102 -3.75 21.62 -9.95
N VAL A 103 -3.65 20.74 -8.95
CA VAL A 103 -2.45 20.63 -8.09
C VAL A 103 -1.24 20.19 -8.93
N ALA A 104 -1.41 19.25 -9.85
CA ALA A 104 -0.34 18.80 -10.75
C ALA A 104 0.18 19.95 -11.64
N LEU A 105 -0.66 20.91 -12.02
CA LEU A 105 -0.25 22.09 -12.78
C LEU A 105 0.45 23.15 -11.91
N SER A 106 0.08 23.29 -10.64
CA SER A 106 0.65 24.32 -9.75
C SER A 106 1.95 23.90 -9.06
N SER A 107 2.19 22.59 -8.91
CA SER A 107 3.32 22.05 -8.15
C SER A 107 3.94 20.85 -8.89
N PRO A 108 4.71 21.06 -9.97
CA PRO A 108 5.24 19.97 -10.81
C PRO A 108 6.15 19.00 -10.05
N GLN A 109 6.88 19.49 -9.05
CA GLN A 109 7.86 18.69 -8.29
C GLN A 109 7.24 17.76 -7.22
N SER A 110 6.01 18.01 -6.78
CA SER A 110 5.31 17.11 -5.83
C SER A 110 4.72 15.86 -6.52
N ALA A 111 4.99 15.69 -7.82
CA ALA A 111 4.31 14.71 -8.64
C ALA A 111 5.15 13.52 -9.12
N SER A 112 6.44 13.50 -8.80
CA SER A 112 7.36 12.38 -9.03
C SER A 112 7.33 11.35 -7.89
N SER A 113 6.15 10.84 -7.53
CA SER A 113 6.08 9.67 -6.63
C SER A 113 6.37 8.39 -7.44
N PRO A 114 7.17 7.42 -6.93
CA PRO A 114 7.44 6.14 -7.60
C PRO A 114 6.18 5.36 -8.02
N ALA A 115 5.07 5.55 -7.29
CA ALA A 115 3.75 4.99 -7.60
C ALA A 115 3.16 5.43 -8.96
N ARG A 116 3.62 6.55 -9.54
CA ARG A 116 3.08 7.13 -10.78
C ARG A 116 3.94 6.80 -12.01
N GLN A 117 4.97 5.98 -11.86
CA GLN A 117 5.73 5.47 -12.99
C GLN A 117 4.82 4.63 -13.90
N PRO A 118 4.92 4.71 -15.25
CA PRO A 118 3.98 4.05 -16.16
C PRO A 118 3.78 2.54 -15.93
N HIS A 119 4.82 1.84 -15.47
CA HIS A 119 4.72 0.40 -15.16
C HIS A 119 3.99 0.11 -13.84
N ASN A 120 3.90 1.09 -12.92
CA ASN A 120 3.14 1.02 -11.66
C ASN A 120 1.67 1.45 -11.81
N VAL A 121 1.27 1.97 -12.99
CA VAL A 121 -0.12 2.36 -13.28
C VAL A 121 -1.04 1.14 -13.51
N LEU A 122 -0.52 0.08 -14.11
CA LEU A 122 -1.29 -1.13 -14.40
C LEU A 122 -1.02 -2.18 -13.33
N VAL A 123 -2.08 -2.59 -12.62
CA VAL A 123 -2.02 -3.54 -11.50
C VAL A 123 -1.80 -4.97 -12.03
N ILE A 124 -0.55 -5.36 -12.23
CA ILE A 124 -0.09 -6.70 -12.60
C ILE A 124 0.85 -7.23 -11.49
N PRO A 125 0.41 -8.23 -10.70
CA PRO A 125 1.26 -8.89 -9.72
C PRO A 125 2.58 -9.41 -10.32
N GLY A 126 3.69 -9.17 -9.63
CA GLY A 126 5.04 -9.56 -10.07
C GLY A 126 5.65 -8.69 -11.18
N VAL A 127 4.91 -7.74 -11.74
CA VAL A 127 5.45 -6.69 -12.64
C VAL A 127 5.49 -5.35 -11.92
N ASN A 128 4.55 -5.09 -11.01
CA ASN A 128 4.61 -3.92 -10.13
C ASN A 128 5.55 -4.14 -8.95
N ASP A 129 6.22 -3.06 -8.52
CA ASP A 129 7.12 -3.07 -7.36
C ASP A 129 6.38 -3.35 -6.04
N PHE A 130 5.05 -3.21 -6.01
CA PHE A 130 4.25 -3.25 -4.80
C PHE A 130 3.35 -4.49 -4.64
N LEU A 131 3.22 -5.36 -5.67
CA LEU A 131 2.37 -6.55 -5.61
C LEU A 131 3.14 -7.86 -5.80
N PRO A 132 3.23 -8.71 -4.75
CA PRO A 132 3.85 -10.02 -4.89
C PRO A 132 2.96 -10.98 -5.70
N LEU A 133 3.59 -11.93 -6.39
CA LEU A 133 2.89 -13.00 -7.13
C LEU A 133 2.00 -13.87 -6.22
N SER A 134 2.32 -13.95 -4.93
CA SER A 134 1.51 -14.67 -3.94
C SER A 134 0.11 -14.08 -3.75
N ALA A 135 -0.11 -12.82 -4.12
CA ALA A 135 -1.43 -12.17 -4.06
C ALA A 135 -2.35 -12.54 -5.24
N THR A 136 -1.80 -13.08 -6.34
CA THR A 136 -2.54 -13.37 -7.58
C THR A 136 -3.80 -14.22 -7.36
N PRO A 137 -3.80 -15.31 -6.58
CA PRO A 137 -5.01 -16.12 -6.38
C PRO A 137 -6.17 -15.33 -5.77
N GLY A 138 -5.87 -14.47 -4.78
CA GLY A 138 -6.86 -13.60 -4.15
C GLY A 138 -7.42 -12.57 -5.12
N ILE A 139 -6.54 -11.93 -5.91
CA ILE A 139 -6.93 -10.95 -6.94
C ILE A 139 -7.85 -11.58 -7.99
N VAL A 140 -7.47 -12.74 -8.54
CA VAL A 140 -8.27 -13.45 -9.56
C VAL A 140 -9.62 -13.86 -9.00
N PHE A 141 -9.67 -14.33 -7.75
CA PHE A 141 -10.92 -14.66 -7.09
C PHE A 141 -11.79 -13.42 -6.89
N GLY A 142 -11.24 -12.32 -6.37
CA GLY A 142 -11.96 -11.06 -6.17
C GLY A 142 -12.51 -10.48 -7.47
N LEU A 143 -11.74 -10.56 -8.56
CA LEU A 143 -12.17 -10.20 -9.90
C LEU A 143 -13.32 -11.08 -10.38
N LEU A 144 -13.21 -12.41 -10.25
CA LEU A 144 -14.28 -13.33 -10.65
C LEU A 144 -15.58 -13.08 -9.88
N VAL A 145 -15.49 -12.91 -8.55
CA VAL A 145 -16.65 -12.53 -7.72
C VAL A 145 -17.22 -11.21 -8.21
N GLY A 146 -16.38 -10.21 -8.44
CA GLY A 146 -16.84 -8.88 -8.85
C GLY A 146 -17.50 -8.86 -10.22
N LEU A 147 -16.95 -9.55 -11.20
CA LEU A 147 -17.54 -9.70 -12.53
C LEU A 147 -18.90 -10.41 -12.46
N VAL A 148 -18.99 -11.51 -11.71
CA VAL A 148 -20.25 -12.25 -11.56
C VAL A 148 -21.32 -11.43 -10.84
N VAL A 149 -20.94 -10.71 -9.78
CA VAL A 149 -21.85 -9.87 -8.99
C VAL A 149 -22.32 -8.65 -9.78
N HIS A 150 -21.41 -8.03 -10.54
CA HIS A 150 -21.69 -6.88 -11.40
C HIS A 150 -22.68 -7.23 -12.51
N GLU A 151 -22.32 -8.20 -13.35
CA GLU A 151 -23.12 -8.64 -14.50
C GLU A 151 -24.40 -9.34 -14.05
N GLY A 152 -24.32 -10.12 -12.97
CA GLY A 152 -25.49 -10.68 -12.30
C GLY A 152 -26.46 -9.60 -11.84
N GLY A 153 -25.96 -8.43 -11.41
CA GLY A 153 -26.75 -7.25 -11.10
C GLY A 153 -27.53 -6.71 -12.29
N HIS A 154 -26.88 -6.51 -13.43
CA HIS A 154 -27.57 -6.12 -14.67
C HIS A 154 -28.62 -7.13 -15.08
N GLY A 155 -28.27 -8.43 -15.09
CA GLY A 155 -29.21 -9.49 -15.46
C GLY A 155 -30.40 -9.60 -14.51
N LEU A 156 -30.18 -9.43 -13.21
CA LEU A 156 -31.24 -9.42 -12.22
C LEU A 156 -32.20 -8.24 -12.45
N LEU A 157 -31.68 -7.04 -12.69
CA LEU A 157 -32.52 -5.87 -12.91
C LEU A 157 -33.19 -5.86 -14.28
N CYS A 158 -32.62 -6.51 -15.30
CA CYS A 158 -33.32 -6.80 -16.54
C CYS A 158 -34.64 -7.54 -16.24
N ARG A 159 -34.61 -8.60 -15.42
CA ARG A 159 -35.83 -9.35 -15.05
C ARG A 159 -36.80 -8.57 -14.16
N VAL A 160 -36.30 -7.66 -13.33
CA VAL A 160 -37.15 -6.80 -12.49
C VAL A 160 -37.89 -5.74 -13.31
N GLU A 161 -37.25 -5.22 -14.36
CA GLU A 161 -37.77 -4.20 -15.27
C GLU A 161 -38.40 -4.76 -16.56
N ASP A 162 -38.55 -6.08 -16.63
CA ASP A 162 -39.17 -6.81 -17.75
C ASP A 162 -38.41 -6.59 -19.09
N ILE A 163 -37.08 -6.56 -19.01
CA ILE A 163 -36.13 -6.55 -20.15
C ILE A 163 -35.64 -7.99 -20.37
N ASP A 164 -35.75 -8.47 -21.61
CA ASP A 164 -35.30 -9.80 -21.96
C ASP A 164 -33.77 -9.88 -22.04
N ILE A 165 -33.22 -11.08 -21.84
CA ILE A 165 -31.76 -11.31 -21.92
C ILE A 165 -31.53 -12.29 -23.06
N ASP A 166 -30.71 -11.92 -24.03
CA ASP A 166 -30.39 -12.74 -25.20
C ASP A 166 -29.31 -13.78 -24.89
N SER A 167 -28.28 -13.35 -24.18
CA SER A 167 -27.15 -14.20 -23.81
C SER A 167 -26.54 -13.73 -22.48
N MET A 168 -25.81 -14.62 -21.82
CA MET A 168 -24.96 -14.28 -20.67
C MET A 168 -23.77 -15.21 -20.68
N GLY A 169 -22.65 -14.79 -20.10
CA GLY A 169 -21.44 -15.57 -20.20
C GLY A 169 -20.23 -15.02 -19.48
N VAL A 170 -19.10 -15.69 -19.72
CA VAL A 170 -17.78 -15.31 -19.21
C VAL A 170 -16.84 -15.16 -20.40
N ALA A 171 -16.05 -14.10 -20.40
CA ALA A 171 -14.95 -13.85 -21.33
C ALA A 171 -13.63 -14.28 -20.66
N MET A 172 -12.88 -15.14 -21.34
CA MET A 172 -11.63 -15.72 -20.87
C MET A 172 -10.50 -15.38 -21.84
N LEU A 173 -9.37 -14.93 -21.29
CA LEU A 173 -8.09 -14.91 -22.00
C LEU A 173 -7.28 -16.11 -21.52
N ALA A 174 -7.17 -17.12 -22.37
CA ALA A 174 -6.65 -18.44 -21.98
C ALA A 174 -7.40 -18.98 -20.74
N PHE A 175 -6.73 -19.04 -19.58
CA PHE A 175 -7.32 -19.50 -18.31
C PHE A 175 -7.73 -18.35 -17.38
N LEU A 176 -7.47 -17.09 -17.73
CA LEU A 176 -7.79 -15.93 -16.92
C LEU A 176 -9.19 -15.40 -17.27
N PRO A 177 -10.13 -15.32 -16.31
CA PRO A 177 -11.39 -14.62 -16.52
C PRO A 177 -11.12 -13.12 -16.62
N ILE A 178 -11.37 -12.55 -17.80
CA ILE A 178 -11.16 -11.13 -18.07
C ILE A 178 -12.47 -10.34 -18.10
N GLY A 179 -13.61 -11.01 -18.13
CA GLY A 179 -14.91 -10.38 -18.09
C GLY A 179 -16.04 -11.38 -17.85
N ALA A 180 -17.17 -10.89 -17.38
CA ALA A 180 -18.46 -11.55 -17.55
C ALA A 180 -19.34 -10.63 -18.39
N PHE A 181 -20.45 -11.11 -18.91
CA PHE A 181 -21.41 -10.26 -19.61
C PHE A 181 -22.83 -10.77 -19.46
N VAL A 182 -23.77 -9.82 -19.42
CA VAL A 182 -25.19 -10.05 -19.67
C VAL A 182 -25.64 -9.18 -20.83
N GLU A 183 -26.18 -9.79 -21.87
CA GLU A 183 -26.63 -9.10 -23.07
C GLU A 183 -28.15 -8.91 -23.02
N PRO A 184 -28.65 -7.68 -22.74
CA PRO A 184 -30.06 -7.38 -22.81
C PRO A 184 -30.54 -7.31 -24.26
N ASP A 185 -31.76 -7.79 -24.51
CA ASP A 185 -32.38 -7.70 -25.83
C ASP A 185 -32.61 -6.22 -26.22
N HIS A 186 -32.22 -5.88 -27.45
CA HIS A 186 -32.19 -4.51 -27.92
C HIS A 186 -33.57 -3.85 -28.01
N GLU A 187 -34.60 -4.60 -28.37
CA GLU A 187 -35.96 -4.06 -28.57
C GLU A 187 -36.66 -3.84 -27.23
N SER A 188 -36.64 -4.85 -26.35
CA SER A 188 -37.18 -4.75 -24.99
C SER A 188 -36.46 -3.67 -24.17
N SER A 189 -35.13 -3.55 -24.28
CA SER A 189 -34.36 -2.51 -23.61
C SER A 189 -34.77 -1.09 -24.05
N LYS A 190 -34.97 -0.84 -25.34
CA LYS A 190 -35.45 0.46 -25.86
C LYS A 190 -36.87 0.78 -25.40
N SER A 191 -37.72 -0.24 -25.27
CA SER A 191 -39.11 -0.08 -24.82
C SER A 191 -39.23 0.17 -23.32
N ALA A 192 -38.20 -0.20 -22.54
CA ALA A 192 -38.19 -0.03 -21.10
C ALA A 192 -38.22 1.45 -20.69
N SER A 193 -38.80 1.72 -19.52
CA SER A 193 -38.82 3.08 -18.97
C SER A 193 -37.38 3.59 -18.74
N ARG A 194 -37.16 4.89 -18.92
CA ARG A 194 -35.84 5.51 -18.68
C ARG A 194 -35.30 5.21 -17.29
N GLY A 195 -36.16 5.27 -16.26
CA GLY A 195 -35.79 4.90 -14.89
C GLY A 195 -35.46 3.42 -14.72
N GLY A 196 -36.10 2.53 -15.50
CA GLY A 196 -35.76 1.11 -15.54
C GLY A 196 -34.37 0.88 -16.14
N GLN A 197 -34.03 1.57 -17.23
CA GLN A 197 -32.69 1.53 -17.81
C GLN A 197 -31.64 2.08 -16.84
N THR A 198 -31.89 3.24 -16.20
CA THR A 198 -30.96 3.80 -15.21
C THR A 198 -30.74 2.86 -14.03
N ARG A 199 -31.80 2.21 -13.51
CA ARG A 199 -31.69 1.20 -12.45
C ARG A 199 -30.88 -0.02 -12.90
N MET A 200 -31.06 -0.47 -14.13
CA MET A 200 -30.30 -1.59 -14.70
C MET A 200 -28.81 -1.27 -14.75
N PHE A 201 -28.41 -0.12 -15.29
CA PHE A 201 -26.99 0.28 -15.34
C PHE A 201 -26.40 0.53 -13.95
N ALA A 202 -27.16 1.10 -13.01
CA ALA A 202 -26.66 1.29 -11.65
C ALA A 202 -26.55 -0.01 -10.84
N ALA A 203 -27.22 -1.09 -11.26
CA ALA A 203 -27.28 -2.34 -10.49
C ALA A 203 -25.91 -3.00 -10.31
N GLY A 204 -25.10 -3.03 -11.37
CA GLY A 204 -23.75 -3.59 -11.32
C GLY A 204 -22.90 -2.87 -10.28
N VAL A 205 -22.73 -1.56 -10.46
CA VAL A 205 -22.03 -0.66 -9.53
C VAL A 205 -22.49 -0.83 -8.07
N THR A 206 -23.80 -0.85 -7.85
CA THR A 206 -24.37 -0.96 -6.48
C THR A 206 -24.02 -2.29 -5.83
N ASN A 207 -24.07 -3.37 -6.60
CA ASN A 207 -23.75 -4.69 -6.09
C ASN A 207 -22.25 -4.85 -5.80
N ASN A 208 -21.36 -4.24 -6.58
CA ASN A 208 -19.93 -4.19 -6.27
C ASN A 208 -19.65 -3.48 -4.95
N PHE A 209 -20.27 -2.32 -4.71
CA PHE A 209 -20.12 -1.65 -3.41
C PHE A 209 -20.69 -2.50 -2.26
N ALA A 210 -21.83 -3.17 -2.47
CA ALA A 210 -22.42 -4.02 -1.44
C ALA A 210 -21.58 -5.25 -1.09
N ILE A 211 -21.04 -5.97 -2.08
CA ILE A 211 -20.13 -7.08 -1.80
C ILE A 211 -18.84 -6.59 -1.15
N THR A 212 -18.39 -5.37 -1.45
CA THR A 212 -17.26 -4.76 -0.76
C THR A 212 -17.54 -4.55 0.73
N LEU A 213 -18.70 -3.98 1.06
CA LEU A 213 -19.11 -3.77 2.45
C LEU A 213 -19.21 -5.11 3.20
N VAL A 214 -19.78 -6.15 2.57
CA VAL A 214 -19.87 -7.49 3.16
C VAL A 214 -18.49 -8.11 3.35
N ALA A 215 -17.63 -8.05 2.33
CA ALA A 215 -16.29 -8.63 2.39
C ALA A 215 -15.44 -8.00 3.49
N PHE A 216 -15.44 -6.67 3.59
CA PHE A 216 -14.70 -5.96 4.65
C PHE A 216 -15.35 -6.09 6.03
N ALA A 217 -16.68 -6.19 6.13
CA ALA A 217 -17.33 -6.47 7.42
C ALA A 217 -16.94 -7.85 7.97
N LEU A 218 -16.86 -8.86 7.09
CA LEU A 218 -16.40 -10.19 7.47
C LEU A 218 -14.90 -10.21 7.76
N LEU A 219 -14.10 -9.46 6.98
CA LEU A 219 -12.66 -9.35 7.19
C LEU A 219 -12.37 -8.70 8.55
N PHE A 220 -12.78 -7.45 8.75
CA PHE A 220 -12.45 -6.65 9.92
C PHE A 220 -13.10 -7.16 11.22
N GLY A 221 -14.20 -7.92 11.10
CA GLY A 221 -14.88 -8.50 12.24
C GLY A 221 -14.28 -9.87 12.60
N PRO A 222 -14.97 -10.97 12.27
CA PRO A 222 -14.60 -12.29 12.77
C PRO A 222 -13.26 -12.82 12.27
N VAL A 223 -12.80 -12.42 11.07
CA VAL A 223 -11.60 -13.02 10.46
C VAL A 223 -10.32 -12.40 11.03
N VAL A 224 -10.19 -11.07 11.01
CA VAL A 224 -9.03 -10.37 11.59
C VAL A 224 -8.98 -10.57 13.10
N GLY A 225 -10.13 -10.58 13.79
CA GLY A 225 -10.19 -10.91 15.22
C GLY A 225 -9.76 -12.35 15.57
N ALA A 226 -9.54 -13.20 14.56
CA ALA A 226 -8.99 -14.54 14.72
C ALA A 226 -7.53 -14.65 14.24
N ILE A 227 -6.85 -13.52 14.00
CA ILE A 227 -5.44 -13.45 13.63
C ILE A 227 -4.72 -12.71 14.76
N GLY A 228 -3.57 -13.23 15.18
CA GLY A 228 -2.65 -12.58 16.10
C GLY A 228 -1.29 -12.39 15.44
N VAL A 229 -0.44 -11.54 16.02
CA VAL A 229 0.98 -11.46 15.65
C VAL A 229 1.68 -12.67 16.25
N ALA A 230 2.43 -13.40 15.43
CA ALA A 230 3.20 -14.55 15.91
C ALA A 230 4.39 -14.07 16.76
N PRO A 231 4.74 -14.76 17.87
CA PRO A 231 5.87 -14.36 18.71
C PRO A 231 7.20 -14.32 17.97
N GLY A 232 7.96 -13.25 18.19
CA GLY A 232 9.26 -13.00 17.56
C GLY A 232 9.27 -11.72 16.72
N ALA A 233 10.48 -11.25 16.40
CA ALA A 233 10.64 -10.04 15.60
C ALA A 233 10.56 -10.37 14.09
N ALA A 234 9.69 -9.67 13.38
CA ALA A 234 9.39 -9.92 11.97
C ALA A 234 10.41 -9.22 11.07
N VAL A 235 11.16 -9.95 10.25
CA VAL A 235 12.16 -9.37 9.33
C VAL A 235 11.49 -8.98 8.02
N GLY A 236 11.22 -7.69 7.84
CA GLY A 236 10.61 -7.15 6.62
C GLY A 236 11.61 -6.92 5.49
N GLY A 237 12.85 -6.57 5.84
CA GLY A 237 13.94 -6.32 4.91
C GLY A 237 15.30 -6.62 5.54
N VAL A 238 16.31 -6.80 4.69
CA VAL A 238 17.70 -7.02 5.10
C VAL A 238 18.58 -6.09 4.27
N ALA A 239 19.43 -5.31 4.92
CA ALA A 239 20.34 -4.41 4.25
C ALA A 239 21.42 -5.21 3.49
N PRO A 240 21.78 -4.82 2.25
CA PRO A 240 22.92 -5.40 1.55
C PRO A 240 24.21 -5.29 2.37
N ASP A 241 25.11 -6.27 2.22
CA ASP A 241 26.44 -6.29 2.86
C ASP A 241 26.42 -6.10 4.40
N SER A 242 25.32 -6.52 5.03
CA SER A 242 25.09 -6.43 6.47
C SER A 242 25.34 -7.78 7.19
N PRO A 243 25.54 -7.76 8.52
CA PRO A 243 25.67 -9.00 9.32
C PRO A 243 24.53 -10.00 9.09
N ALA A 244 23.29 -9.52 8.97
CA ALA A 244 22.13 -10.36 8.68
C ALA A 244 22.21 -10.99 7.29
N ALA A 245 22.63 -10.24 6.28
CA ALA A 245 22.82 -10.76 4.92
C ALA A 245 23.92 -11.83 4.89
N ASP A 246 25.04 -11.58 5.56
CA ASP A 246 26.18 -12.52 5.64
C ASP A 246 25.81 -13.82 6.37
N ALA A 247 24.94 -13.73 7.38
CA ALA A 247 24.39 -14.88 8.10
C ALA A 247 23.26 -15.62 7.35
N GLY A 248 22.83 -15.11 6.19
CA GLY A 248 21.75 -15.68 5.39
C GLY A 248 20.37 -15.55 6.04
N ILE A 249 20.14 -14.45 6.77
CA ILE A 249 18.80 -14.01 7.17
C ILE A 249 18.14 -13.39 5.94
N GLU A 250 16.90 -13.79 5.66
CA GLU A 250 16.15 -13.32 4.50
C GLU A 250 14.89 -12.56 4.91
N PRO A 251 14.36 -11.66 4.07
CA PRO A 251 13.02 -11.11 4.28
C PRO A 251 11.99 -12.23 4.46
N ASN A 252 11.02 -12.01 5.35
CA ASN A 252 10.03 -12.97 5.83
C ASN A 252 10.49 -13.96 6.92
N ASP A 253 11.76 -13.95 7.32
CA ASP A 253 12.19 -14.64 8.54
C ASP A 253 11.61 -13.97 9.79
N ARG A 254 11.44 -14.75 10.87
CA ARG A 254 11.02 -14.29 12.20
C ARG A 254 12.12 -14.64 13.19
N ILE A 255 12.71 -13.65 13.85
CA ILE A 255 13.73 -13.87 14.88
C ILE A 255 13.01 -14.27 16.17
N THR A 256 13.18 -15.53 16.59
CA THR A 256 12.48 -16.12 17.75
C THR A 256 13.33 -16.17 19.01
N ALA A 257 14.65 -16.12 18.89
CA ALA A 257 15.55 -16.06 20.04
C ALA A 257 16.92 -15.43 19.70
N ILE A 258 17.54 -14.80 20.70
CA ILE A 258 18.93 -14.33 20.68
C ILE A 258 19.69 -15.05 21.80
N ASN A 259 20.77 -15.75 21.46
CA ASN A 259 21.58 -16.55 22.38
C ASN A 259 20.74 -17.52 23.25
N GLY A 260 19.67 -18.09 22.67
CA GLY A 260 18.75 -19.00 23.36
C GLY A 260 17.73 -18.31 24.27
N THR A 261 17.73 -16.98 24.35
CA THR A 261 16.70 -16.20 25.05
C THR A 261 15.61 -15.82 24.06
N ALA A 262 14.36 -16.19 24.36
CA ALA A 262 13.22 -15.93 23.49
C ALA A 262 13.02 -14.44 23.23
N VAL A 263 12.60 -14.12 22.01
CA VAL A 263 12.18 -12.80 21.56
C VAL A 263 10.68 -12.83 21.38
N GLU A 264 9.95 -11.94 22.06
CA GLU A 264 8.48 -11.90 22.00
C GLU A 264 7.94 -11.03 20.85
N GLY A 265 8.71 -10.02 20.42
CA GLY A 265 8.31 -9.10 19.35
C GLY A 265 9.44 -8.16 18.91
N ASN A 266 9.08 -7.18 18.08
CA ASN A 266 10.05 -6.23 17.51
C ASN A 266 10.78 -5.41 18.61
N ASP A 267 10.05 -4.90 19.60
CA ASP A 267 10.64 -4.10 20.68
C ASP A 267 11.54 -4.94 21.60
N ASP A 268 11.14 -6.20 21.87
CA ASP A 268 11.93 -7.11 22.70
C ASP A 268 13.27 -7.47 22.03
N LEU A 269 13.32 -7.55 20.69
CA LEU A 269 14.56 -7.83 19.98
C LEU A 269 15.63 -6.76 20.27
N ALA A 270 15.26 -5.48 20.24
CA ALA A 270 16.19 -4.39 20.54
C ALA A 270 16.75 -4.55 21.96
N THR A 271 15.87 -4.75 22.95
CA THR A 271 16.26 -5.01 24.34
C THR A 271 17.17 -6.24 24.48
N ARG A 272 16.92 -7.33 23.73
CA ARG A 272 17.79 -8.53 23.77
C ARG A 272 19.17 -8.27 23.17
N LEU A 273 19.27 -7.47 22.11
CA LEU A 273 20.55 -7.15 21.46
C LEU A 273 21.38 -6.16 22.29
N GLU A 274 20.73 -5.20 22.95
CA GLU A 274 21.37 -4.26 23.88
C GLU A 274 21.96 -4.96 25.11
N ALA A 275 21.27 -5.99 25.62
CA ALA A 275 21.73 -6.77 26.77
C ALA A 275 22.95 -7.66 26.49
N VAL A 276 23.43 -7.73 25.23
CA VAL A 276 24.54 -8.58 24.81
C VAL A 276 25.68 -7.72 24.27
N ASP A 277 26.80 -7.71 24.99
CA ASP A 277 28.01 -6.97 24.58
C ASP A 277 28.87 -7.71 23.55
N SER A 278 28.52 -8.96 23.20
CA SER A 278 29.31 -9.78 22.29
C SER A 278 29.16 -9.32 20.83
N GLU A 279 30.30 -9.28 20.12
CA GLU A 279 30.36 -9.05 18.66
C GLU A 279 29.72 -10.20 17.87
N GLN A 280 29.55 -11.39 18.46
CA GLN A 280 28.86 -12.50 17.79
C GLN A 280 27.64 -12.92 18.61
N VAL A 281 26.50 -13.07 17.93
CA VAL A 281 25.25 -13.54 18.54
C VAL A 281 24.67 -14.71 17.76
N ALA A 282 24.12 -15.69 18.48
CA ALA A 282 23.37 -16.78 17.89
C ALA A 282 21.91 -16.35 17.73
N VAL A 283 21.45 -16.23 16.49
CA VAL A 283 20.09 -15.80 16.15
C VAL A 283 19.27 -17.01 15.73
N GLU A 284 18.18 -17.29 16.44
CA GLU A 284 17.22 -18.31 16.06
C GLU A 284 16.15 -17.72 15.13
N LEU A 285 15.93 -18.38 14.00
CA LEU A 285 15.02 -17.99 12.95
C LEU A 285 13.90 -19.03 12.82
N ASN A 286 12.66 -18.54 12.85
CA ASN A 286 11.41 -19.28 12.66
C ASN A 286 11.19 -20.41 13.68
N GLY A 287 12.00 -20.49 14.75
CA GLY A 287 12.03 -21.64 15.66
C GLY A 287 12.61 -22.92 15.05
N GLU A 288 13.29 -22.83 13.90
CA GLU A 288 13.75 -23.99 13.13
C GLU A 288 15.27 -24.07 12.99
N ARG A 289 15.93 -22.92 12.78
CA ARG A 289 17.38 -22.85 12.55
C ARG A 289 18.02 -21.75 13.38
N THR A 290 19.26 -21.98 13.80
CA THR A 290 20.08 -20.96 14.47
C THR A 290 21.29 -20.62 13.60
N VAL A 291 21.54 -19.34 13.38
CA VAL A 291 22.68 -18.84 12.61
C VAL A 291 23.57 -17.94 13.50
N PRO A 292 24.90 -18.02 13.40
CA PRO A 292 25.77 -17.04 14.00
C PRO A 292 25.73 -15.74 13.19
N VAL A 293 25.60 -14.61 13.86
CA VAL A 293 25.65 -13.27 13.27
C VAL A 293 26.83 -12.53 13.88
N ASP A 294 27.78 -12.14 13.03
CA ASP A 294 28.92 -11.30 13.39
C ASP A 294 28.50 -9.83 13.28
N ARG A 295 28.11 -9.24 14.41
CA ARG A 295 27.57 -7.89 14.50
C ARG A 295 28.57 -6.86 14.01
N SER A 296 28.05 -5.87 13.29
CA SER A 296 28.83 -4.72 12.85
C SER A 296 27.93 -3.51 12.75
N LEU A 297 28.37 -2.38 13.28
CA LEU A 297 27.58 -1.17 13.31
C LEU A 297 27.45 -0.58 11.90
N LEU A 298 26.22 -0.61 11.38
CA LEU A 298 25.83 -0.17 10.06
C LEU A 298 24.94 1.06 10.18
N VAL A 299 25.13 2.04 9.30
CA VAL A 299 24.20 3.14 9.11
C VAL A 299 22.99 2.64 8.32
N SER A 300 21.84 2.53 8.98
CA SER A 300 20.60 2.02 8.37
C SER A 300 19.74 3.12 7.77
N THR A 301 19.81 4.32 8.34
CA THR A 301 19.09 5.52 7.87
C THR A 301 20.00 6.72 8.04
N ALA A 302 20.03 7.63 7.07
CA ALA A 302 20.76 8.88 7.19
C ALA A 302 19.97 10.02 6.52
N MET A 303 19.97 11.20 7.15
CA MET A 303 19.51 12.43 6.52
C MET A 303 20.33 12.77 5.29
N GLU A 304 19.66 13.06 4.17
CA GLU A 304 20.33 13.58 2.99
C GLU A 304 20.95 14.96 3.31
N ASN A 305 22.26 15.11 3.08
CA ASN A 305 23.03 16.29 3.49
C ASN A 305 22.93 16.60 5.00
N GLY A 306 22.78 15.57 5.84
CA GLY A 306 22.71 15.70 7.29
C GLY A 306 24.04 16.15 7.94
N PRO A 307 23.99 16.56 9.23
CA PRO A 307 25.14 17.14 9.94
C PRO A 307 26.30 16.17 10.17
N THR A 308 26.08 14.87 10.02
CA THR A 308 27.12 13.83 10.17
C THR A 308 27.84 13.50 8.85
N GLY A 309 27.23 13.82 7.71
CA GLY A 309 27.68 13.41 6.37
C GLY A 309 27.70 11.90 6.13
N LEU A 310 27.15 11.09 7.04
CA LEU A 310 27.06 9.63 6.89
C LEU A 310 26.03 9.25 5.83
N SER A 311 26.26 8.14 5.14
CA SER A 311 25.36 7.59 4.13
C SER A 311 24.85 6.22 4.55
N VAL A 312 23.66 5.85 4.06
CA VAL A 312 23.10 4.51 4.28
C VAL A 312 24.06 3.46 3.73
N GLY A 313 24.37 2.45 4.53
CA GLY A 313 25.32 1.38 4.22
C GLY A 313 26.74 1.60 4.78
N ASP A 314 27.07 2.81 5.24
CA ASP A 314 28.37 3.06 5.89
C ASP A 314 28.52 2.19 7.15
N LYS A 315 29.71 1.65 7.37
CA LYS A 315 30.05 0.86 8.57
C LYS A 315 30.90 1.67 9.52
N ILE A 316 30.45 1.85 10.76
CA ILE A 316 31.21 2.54 11.80
C ILE A 316 32.07 1.50 12.51
N ARG A 317 33.40 1.64 12.40
CA ARG A 317 34.37 0.69 12.95
C ARG A 317 34.95 1.14 14.30
N ALA A 318 35.00 2.44 14.55
CA ALA A 318 35.52 2.99 15.80
C ALA A 318 34.97 4.38 16.13
N VAL A 319 34.99 4.73 17.41
CA VAL A 319 34.68 6.05 17.97
C VAL A 319 35.87 6.50 18.81
N ASP A 320 36.50 7.62 18.46
CA ASP A 320 37.73 8.14 19.07
C ASP A 320 38.83 7.07 19.19
N GLY A 321 38.98 6.25 18.14
CA GLY A 321 39.94 5.15 18.07
C GLY A 321 39.57 3.90 18.89
N ARG A 322 38.44 3.90 19.62
CA ARG A 322 37.89 2.71 20.28
C ARG A 322 37.04 1.92 19.29
N THR A 323 37.39 0.67 19.02
CA THR A 323 36.61 -0.20 18.13
C THR A 323 35.20 -0.42 18.67
N VAL A 324 34.21 -0.34 17.79
CA VAL A 324 32.80 -0.57 18.11
C VAL A 324 32.20 -1.51 17.07
N ALA A 325 31.34 -2.41 17.53
CA ALA A 325 30.63 -3.37 16.69
C ALA A 325 29.11 -3.40 16.99
N THR A 326 28.72 -2.95 18.18
CA THR A 326 27.32 -2.93 18.65
C THR A 326 26.84 -1.51 18.87
N GLU A 327 25.53 -1.32 18.88
CA GLU A 327 24.91 -0.03 19.18
C GLU A 327 25.20 0.43 20.62
N SER A 328 25.10 -0.47 21.60
CA SER A 328 25.48 -0.19 22.99
C SER A 328 26.94 0.22 23.10
N GLY A 329 27.84 -0.52 22.44
CA GLY A 329 29.27 -0.22 22.41
C GLY A 329 29.58 1.13 21.75
N PHE A 330 28.78 1.55 20.78
CA PHE A 330 28.88 2.88 20.19
C PHE A 330 28.52 3.98 21.20
N TYR A 331 27.37 3.87 21.86
CA TYR A 331 26.93 4.88 22.83
C TYR A 331 27.84 4.94 24.07
N ASP A 332 28.36 3.80 24.51
CA ASP A 332 29.42 3.72 25.54
C ASP A 332 30.74 4.35 25.07
N ALA A 333 31.05 4.22 23.78
CA ALA A 333 32.23 4.83 23.17
C ALA A 333 32.08 6.34 22.92
N VAL A 334 30.86 6.84 22.81
CA VAL A 334 30.59 8.29 22.82
C VAL A 334 30.66 8.83 24.25
N GLY A 335 30.00 8.18 25.20
CA GLY A 335 29.90 8.64 26.59
C GLY A 335 29.37 10.08 26.69
N ASP A 336 30.05 10.91 27.48
CA ASP A 336 29.66 12.30 27.73
C ASP A 336 30.13 13.31 26.65
N SER A 337 30.86 12.83 25.63
CA SER A 337 31.38 13.68 24.56
C SER A 337 30.26 14.16 23.64
N GLU A 338 30.27 15.46 23.30
CA GLU A 338 29.32 16.07 22.36
C GLU A 338 29.78 15.91 20.90
N ARG A 339 31.10 15.81 20.68
CA ARG A 339 31.75 15.54 19.39
C ARG A 339 32.71 14.38 19.51
N VAL A 340 32.73 13.52 18.50
CA VAL A 340 33.61 12.34 18.42
C VAL A 340 34.14 12.17 17.00
N THR A 341 35.28 11.49 16.87
CA THR A 341 35.83 11.08 15.57
C THR A 341 35.40 9.65 15.27
N LEU A 342 34.62 9.47 14.21
CA LEU A 342 34.23 8.17 13.71
C LEU A 342 35.25 7.66 12.69
N THR A 343 35.64 6.39 12.81
CA THR A 343 36.30 5.66 11.72
C THR A 343 35.23 4.91 10.93
N ILE A 344 35.04 5.30 9.68
CA ILE A 344 33.96 4.83 8.81
C ILE A 344 34.56 4.06 7.63
N GLU A 345 33.92 2.95 7.28
CA GLU A 345 34.14 2.20 6.05
C GLU A 345 32.93 2.48 5.13
N PRO A 346 33.11 3.27 4.04
CA PRO A 346 32.00 3.66 3.18
C PRO A 346 31.38 2.49 2.41
N ALA A 347 30.07 2.56 2.15
CA ALA A 347 29.35 1.49 1.43
C ALA A 347 29.80 1.29 -0.03
N ASP A 348 30.11 2.39 -0.73
CA ASP A 348 30.33 2.42 -2.19
C ASP A 348 31.79 2.18 -2.60
N ASP A 349 32.72 2.05 -1.65
CA ASP A 349 34.16 1.96 -1.94
C ASP A 349 34.67 0.51 -1.87
N ALA A 350 35.18 0.00 -3.00
CA ALA A 350 35.78 -1.33 -3.11
C ALA A 350 37.21 -1.40 -2.52
N ALA A 351 37.74 -0.26 -2.06
CA ALA A 351 39.01 -0.17 -1.34
C ALA A 351 38.71 -0.08 0.16
N ASP A 352 39.43 -0.83 0.98
CA ASP A 352 39.42 -0.80 2.46
C ASP A 352 39.97 0.53 3.04
N ASP A 353 39.65 1.65 2.37
CA ASP A 353 40.06 3.00 2.73
C ASP A 353 39.06 3.53 3.77
N ARG A 354 39.40 3.27 5.02
CA ARG A 354 38.68 3.84 6.17
C ARG A 354 38.89 5.34 6.20
N ILE A 355 37.81 6.09 6.38
CA ILE A 355 37.84 7.53 6.55
C ILE A 355 37.61 7.90 8.01
N GLU A 356 38.26 8.96 8.48
CA GLU A 356 37.98 9.56 9.78
C GLU A 356 37.09 10.80 9.59
N ARG A 357 36.05 10.93 10.42
CA ARG A 357 35.15 12.07 10.38
C ARG A 357 34.75 12.50 11.79
N GLU A 358 34.95 13.78 12.08
CA GLU A 358 34.39 14.38 13.30
C GLU A 358 32.88 14.60 13.11
N VAL A 359 32.09 14.14 14.07
CA VAL A 359 30.63 14.31 14.08
C VAL A 359 30.17 14.81 15.43
N THR A 360 29.11 15.64 15.42
CA THR A 360 28.36 15.98 16.63
C THR A 360 27.35 14.88 16.92
N VAL A 361 27.29 14.40 18.16
CA VAL A 361 26.38 13.34 18.59
C VAL A 361 25.26 13.95 19.44
N GLY A 362 24.02 13.88 18.96
CA GLY A 362 22.85 14.26 19.76
C GLY A 362 21.52 14.09 19.03
N ALA A 363 20.49 14.81 19.44
CA ALA A 363 19.20 14.78 18.77
C ALA A 363 19.13 15.83 17.65
N ALA A 364 19.00 15.40 16.39
CA ALA A 364 18.78 16.31 15.27
C ALA A 364 17.32 16.79 15.24
N VAL A 365 17.12 18.10 15.22
CA VAL A 365 15.80 18.72 15.25
C VAL A 365 15.74 19.92 14.32
N SER A 366 14.57 20.11 13.71
CA SER A 366 14.19 21.39 13.10
C SER A 366 13.35 22.18 14.10
N VAL A 367 13.59 23.48 14.20
CA VAL A 367 12.85 24.36 15.10
C VAL A 367 11.47 24.64 14.49
N ALA A 368 10.39 24.37 15.24
CA ALA A 368 9.05 24.63 14.75
C ALA A 368 8.72 26.12 14.85
N ALA A 369 8.08 26.66 13.81
CA ALA A 369 7.59 28.04 13.80
C ALA A 369 6.61 28.28 14.97
N ASP A 370 6.74 29.44 15.60
CA ASP A 370 6.02 29.91 16.79
C ASP A 370 6.24 29.03 18.05
N GLY A 371 7.19 28.09 18.00
CA GLY A 371 7.52 27.18 19.09
C GLY A 371 8.36 27.83 20.22
N PRO A 372 8.36 27.24 21.44
CA PRO A 372 9.15 27.74 22.57
C PRO A 372 10.63 27.93 22.30
N LEU A 373 11.27 26.96 21.63
CA LEU A 373 12.68 27.05 21.27
C LEU A 373 12.94 28.19 20.27
N GLU A 374 12.04 28.41 19.30
CA GLU A 374 12.18 29.47 18.30
C GLU A 374 12.18 30.87 18.93
N ARG A 375 11.42 31.09 20.02
CA ARG A 375 11.37 32.41 20.69
C ARG A 375 12.73 32.85 21.25
N GLU A 376 13.56 31.88 21.61
CA GLU A 376 14.89 32.14 22.20
C GLU A 376 16.00 31.98 21.15
N ALA A 377 15.93 30.96 20.30
CA ALA A 377 16.92 30.67 19.26
C ALA A 377 16.75 31.52 17.99
N GLY A 378 15.56 32.07 17.77
CA GLY A 378 15.16 32.68 16.50
C GLY A 378 14.76 31.64 15.44
N PRO A 379 14.19 32.10 14.31
CA PRO A 379 13.89 31.22 13.19
C PRO A 379 15.19 30.73 12.55
N THR A 380 15.28 29.42 12.30
CA THR A 380 16.39 28.81 11.58
C THR A 380 15.88 27.77 10.58
N ASP A 381 16.43 27.83 9.36
CA ASP A 381 16.20 26.80 8.35
C ASP A 381 17.24 25.65 8.47
N GLU A 382 18.23 25.80 9.35
CA GLU A 382 19.27 24.81 9.60
C GLU A 382 18.85 23.78 10.66
N THR A 383 19.34 22.55 10.52
CA THR A 383 19.12 21.50 11.52
C THR A 383 19.97 21.78 12.75
N MET A 384 19.34 21.85 13.92
CA MET A 384 20.03 21.94 15.21
C MET A 384 20.27 20.53 15.76
N VAL A 385 21.48 20.26 16.26
CA VAL A 385 21.79 19.02 16.98
C VAL A 385 21.84 19.33 18.48
N ILE A 386 20.79 18.96 19.22
CA ILE A 386 20.71 19.13 20.68
C ILE A 386 21.59 18.07 21.34
N THR A 387 22.60 18.51 22.09
CA THR A 387 23.58 17.63 22.77
C THR A 387 23.36 17.58 24.28
N ARG A 388 22.69 18.59 24.86
CA ARG A 388 22.28 18.59 26.27
C ARG A 388 20.91 19.20 26.50
N PHE A 389 20.17 18.62 27.44
CA PHE A 389 18.89 19.10 27.93
C PHE A 389 18.90 19.13 29.46
N ASP A 390 18.71 20.32 30.03
CA ASP A 390 18.84 20.64 31.46
C ASP A 390 20.13 20.11 32.13
N GLY A 391 21.22 20.11 31.38
CA GLY A 391 22.53 19.61 31.82
C GLY A 391 22.75 18.12 31.58
N GLU A 392 21.69 17.35 31.31
CA GLU A 392 21.78 15.93 30.93
C GLU A 392 22.27 15.75 29.50
N ARG A 393 22.99 14.66 29.24
CA ARG A 393 23.59 14.35 27.95
C ARG A 393 22.55 13.68 27.04
N ILE A 394 22.40 14.18 25.82
CA ILE A 394 21.48 13.65 24.80
C ILE A 394 22.28 13.02 23.67
N GLN A 395 22.36 11.69 23.57
CA GLN A 395 23.10 11.02 22.51
C GLN A 395 22.25 10.75 21.26
N ASN A 396 20.94 10.64 21.41
CA ASN A 396 19.98 10.45 20.33
C ASN A 396 18.63 11.13 20.64
N TYR A 397 17.68 11.09 19.72
CA TYR A 397 16.34 11.65 19.96
C TYR A 397 15.55 10.93 21.08
N GLY A 398 15.76 9.62 21.28
CA GLY A 398 15.10 8.86 22.35
C GLY A 398 15.42 9.42 23.74
N ASP A 399 16.69 9.76 24.00
CA ASP A 399 17.11 10.39 25.26
C ASP A 399 16.38 11.73 25.48
N LEU A 400 16.29 12.56 24.43
CA LEU A 400 15.59 13.85 24.52
C LEU A 400 14.09 13.67 24.73
N ALA A 401 13.48 12.69 24.05
CA ALA A 401 12.06 12.40 24.17
C ALA A 401 11.70 11.97 25.61
N ALA A 402 12.51 11.09 26.22
CA ALA A 402 12.32 10.67 27.60
C ALA A 402 12.39 11.85 28.58
N LEU A 403 13.36 12.75 28.44
CA LEU A 403 13.47 13.94 29.30
C LEU A 403 12.34 14.96 29.08
N LEU A 404 11.81 15.06 27.86
CA LEU A 404 10.64 15.90 27.58
C LEU A 404 9.36 15.31 28.17
N GLU A 405 9.19 13.99 28.11
CA GLU A 405 8.05 13.29 28.71
C GLU A 405 8.00 13.50 30.23
N ASP A 406 9.16 13.48 30.90
CA ASP A 406 9.31 13.73 32.34
C ASP A 406 9.24 15.22 32.73
N SER A 407 9.20 16.13 31.75
CA SER A 407 9.18 17.59 31.99
C SER A 407 7.78 18.17 32.21
N GLU A 408 7.70 19.27 32.94
CA GLU A 408 6.44 19.96 33.22
C GLU A 408 6.23 21.19 32.31
N PRO A 409 4.97 21.52 31.94
CA PRO A 409 4.64 22.82 31.34
C PRO A 409 5.12 23.98 32.22
N ASP A 410 5.51 25.09 31.60
CA ASP A 410 6.08 26.29 32.24
C ASP A 410 7.46 26.09 32.93
N GLN A 411 8.04 24.88 32.87
CA GLN A 411 9.39 24.62 33.37
C GLN A 411 10.43 25.37 32.52
N ARG A 412 11.42 25.99 33.18
CA ARG A 412 12.57 26.60 32.51
C ARG A 412 13.71 25.58 32.44
N VAL A 413 14.13 25.25 31.23
CA VAL A 413 15.19 24.25 30.96
C VAL A 413 16.31 24.86 30.14
N ALA A 414 17.54 24.42 30.38
CA ALA A 414 18.70 24.78 29.55
C ALA A 414 18.84 23.81 28.38
N VAL A 415 18.78 24.32 27.14
CA VAL A 415 18.97 23.51 25.93
C VAL A 415 20.28 23.92 25.27
N ALA A 416 21.22 22.99 25.11
CA ALA A 416 22.48 23.24 24.43
C ALA A 416 22.65 22.31 23.24
N GLY A 417 23.22 22.83 22.16
CA GLY A 417 23.41 22.09 20.93
C GLY A 417 24.23 22.85 19.91
N TYR A 418 24.32 22.29 18.72
CA TYR A 418 25.06 22.86 17.60
C TYR A 418 24.13 23.26 16.46
N VAL A 419 24.36 24.43 15.88
CA VAL A 419 23.81 24.84 14.58
C VAL A 419 25.00 25.02 13.66
N GLY A 420 25.14 24.15 12.66
CA GLY A 420 26.40 23.99 11.93
C GLY A 420 27.56 23.61 12.87
N ASP A 421 28.58 24.46 12.95
CA ASP A 421 29.75 24.28 13.81
C ASP A 421 29.71 25.08 15.12
N GLU A 422 28.70 25.95 15.30
CA GLU A 422 28.61 26.83 16.46
C GLU A 422 27.80 26.18 17.57
N ARG A 423 28.39 26.12 18.78
CA ARG A 423 27.73 25.60 19.97
C ARG A 423 26.94 26.71 20.65
N GLU A 424 25.64 26.56 20.72
CA GLU A 424 24.72 27.52 21.33
C GLU A 424 24.04 26.94 22.58
N THR A 425 23.53 27.82 23.43
CA THR A 425 22.80 27.43 24.65
C THR A 425 21.69 28.44 24.91
N TYR A 426 20.48 27.92 25.03
CA TYR A 426 19.27 28.71 25.27
C TYR A 426 18.63 28.29 26.59
N THR A 427 17.96 29.23 27.26
CA THR A 427 17.11 28.93 28.40
C THR A 427 15.66 29.05 27.96
N VAL A 428 15.01 27.92 27.72
CA VAL A 428 13.67 27.86 27.15
C VAL A 428 12.65 27.63 28.26
N THR A 429 11.51 28.30 28.18
CA THR A 429 10.34 27.97 29.02
C THR A 429 9.44 27.06 28.20
N LEU A 430 9.20 25.83 28.68
CA LEU A 430 8.39 24.85 27.97
C LEU A 430 6.91 25.25 27.97
N ASP A 431 6.22 25.02 26.85
CA ASP A 431 4.76 25.18 26.78
C ASP A 431 4.05 23.86 27.16
N GLU A 432 2.71 23.86 27.22
CA GLU A 432 1.91 22.64 27.38
C GLU A 432 1.88 21.83 26.06
N HIS A 433 2.15 20.52 26.14
CA HIS A 433 2.09 19.65 24.96
C HIS A 433 0.65 19.53 24.42
N PRO A 434 0.40 19.59 23.10
CA PRO A 434 -0.95 19.61 22.54
C PRO A 434 -1.79 18.35 22.78
N ARG A 435 -1.16 17.24 23.14
CA ARG A 435 -1.80 15.92 23.28
C ARG A 435 -1.43 15.18 24.57
N GLU A 436 -0.43 15.64 25.29
CA GLU A 436 0.16 14.94 26.43
C GLU A 436 0.29 15.94 27.59
N ASN A 437 0.39 15.42 28.81
CA ASN A 437 0.55 16.27 30.00
C ASN A 437 2.03 16.43 30.35
N SER A 438 2.81 16.91 29.38
CA SER A 438 4.27 17.07 29.42
C SER A 438 4.68 18.44 28.86
N GLY A 439 5.93 18.83 29.09
CA GLY A 439 6.51 20.05 28.52
C GLY A 439 6.73 19.96 27.00
N PHE A 440 6.50 21.07 26.31
CA PHE A 440 6.64 21.18 24.86
C PHE A 440 7.76 22.13 24.49
N LEU A 441 8.73 21.65 23.70
CA LEU A 441 9.89 22.44 23.27
C LEU A 441 9.68 23.13 21.90
N GLY A 442 8.71 22.68 21.10
CA GLY A 442 8.46 23.24 19.76
C GLY A 442 9.51 22.81 18.74
N ILE A 443 9.77 21.50 18.64
CA ILE A 443 10.73 20.92 17.70
C ILE A 443 10.06 19.90 16.79
N GLN A 444 10.60 19.74 15.58
CA GLN A 444 10.33 18.61 14.70
C GLN A 444 11.57 17.71 14.69
N PRO A 445 11.52 16.55 15.37
CA PRO A 445 12.67 15.69 15.51
C PRO A 445 12.95 14.88 14.25
N THR A 446 14.21 14.60 14.01
CA THR A 446 14.63 13.54 13.09
C THR A 446 15.11 12.34 13.91
N PRO A 447 14.59 11.12 13.67
CA PRO A 447 14.98 9.93 14.43
C PRO A 447 16.48 9.60 14.37
N GLY A 448 16.98 8.94 15.42
CA GLY A 448 18.36 8.49 15.53
C GLY A 448 19.31 9.49 16.19
N MET A 449 20.61 9.27 15.99
CA MET A 449 21.71 10.12 16.41
C MET A 449 22.05 11.11 15.29
N SER A 450 21.81 12.40 15.54
CA SER A 450 22.11 13.50 14.62
C SER A 450 21.53 13.27 13.21
N GLY A 451 20.34 12.66 13.14
CA GLY A 451 19.66 12.33 11.89
C GLY A 451 20.12 11.02 11.24
N VAL A 452 20.86 10.20 11.97
CA VAL A 452 21.38 8.91 11.52
C VAL A 452 20.93 7.81 12.47
N ALA A 453 20.30 6.77 11.94
CA ALA A 453 20.03 5.56 12.69
C ALA A 453 21.13 4.53 12.38
N VAL A 454 21.63 3.88 13.43
CA VAL A 454 22.58 2.79 13.32
C VAL A 454 21.92 1.51 13.80
N ASN A 455 22.32 0.37 13.25
CA ASN A 455 21.96 -0.94 13.77
C ASN A 455 23.16 -1.88 13.63
N ASP A 456 23.21 -2.94 14.43
CA ASP A 456 24.37 -3.84 14.43
C ASP A 456 24.12 -5.22 13.83
N ILE A 457 22.89 -5.46 13.36
CA ILE A 457 22.55 -6.68 12.61
C ILE A 457 22.11 -6.42 11.16
N GLY A 458 21.61 -5.22 10.81
CA GLY A 458 21.19 -4.92 9.44
C GLY A 458 19.81 -5.42 9.02
N VAL A 459 18.91 -5.72 9.96
CA VAL A 459 17.51 -6.07 9.65
C VAL A 459 16.60 -4.85 9.73
N GLN A 460 15.62 -4.78 8.83
CA GLN A 460 14.52 -3.83 8.89
C GLN A 460 13.27 -4.58 9.36
N LEU A 461 12.74 -4.20 10.53
CA LEU A 461 11.62 -4.90 11.14
C LEU A 461 10.29 -4.53 10.49
N TYR A 462 9.46 -5.55 10.24
CA TYR A 462 8.11 -5.41 9.72
C TYR A 462 7.14 -5.12 10.87
N PRO A 463 6.39 -4.00 10.86
CA PRO A 463 5.45 -3.64 11.93
C PRO A 463 4.14 -4.44 11.81
N ALA A 464 4.22 -5.75 12.11
CA ALA A 464 3.14 -6.71 11.90
C ALA A 464 1.87 -6.36 12.71
N ASP A 465 2.07 -5.89 13.93
CA ASP A 465 1.07 -5.37 14.86
C ASP A 465 0.33 -4.17 14.28
N GLU A 466 1.05 -3.21 13.69
CA GLU A 466 0.42 -2.02 13.10
C GLU A 466 -0.47 -2.39 11.90
N TYR A 467 0.00 -3.25 10.99
CA TYR A 467 -0.83 -3.70 9.86
C TYR A 467 -2.07 -4.48 10.31
N LEU A 468 -1.94 -5.31 11.35
CA LEU A 468 -3.07 -6.06 11.90
C LEU A 468 -4.08 -5.11 12.59
N GLY A 469 -3.58 -4.14 13.35
CA GLY A 469 -4.39 -3.09 13.98
C GLY A 469 -5.19 -2.28 12.95
N LEU A 470 -4.57 -1.91 11.81
CA LEU A 470 -5.26 -1.18 10.73
C LEU A 470 -6.42 -1.98 10.11
N LEU A 471 -6.34 -3.31 10.12
CA LEU A 471 -7.41 -4.20 9.66
C LEU A 471 -8.47 -4.48 10.74
N GLY A 472 -8.29 -3.97 11.95
CA GLY A 472 -9.23 -4.14 13.06
C GLY A 472 -8.76 -5.07 14.19
N GLY A 473 -7.47 -5.39 14.25
CA GLY A 473 -6.86 -5.97 15.44
C GLY A 473 -6.85 -4.98 16.62
N ASP A 474 -6.56 -5.49 17.81
CA ASP A 474 -6.39 -4.68 19.02
C ASP A 474 -5.05 -3.92 18.96
N GLY A 475 -5.07 -2.59 19.17
CA GLY A 475 -3.86 -1.75 19.18
C GLY A 475 -4.12 -0.29 18.78
N GLU A 476 -3.33 0.63 19.33
CA GLU A 476 -3.27 2.00 18.79
C GLU A 476 -2.47 1.98 17.49
N THR A 477 -2.93 2.72 16.48
CA THR A 477 -2.27 2.77 15.17
C THR A 477 -2.05 4.21 14.75
N ARG A 478 -1.05 4.47 13.90
CA ARG A 478 -0.79 5.80 13.33
C ARG A 478 -2.00 6.41 12.62
N PHE A 479 -2.91 5.56 12.12
CA PHE A 479 -4.14 5.97 11.46
C PHE A 479 -5.39 5.79 12.34
N GLY A 480 -5.23 5.68 13.66
CA GLY A 480 -6.30 5.48 14.64
C GLY A 480 -7.54 6.33 14.39
N PRO A 481 -7.43 7.67 14.34
CA PRO A 481 -8.58 8.56 14.14
C PRO A 481 -9.38 8.30 12.85
N ILE A 482 -8.71 7.82 11.80
CA ILE A 482 -9.35 7.49 10.52
C ILE A 482 -10.01 6.10 10.63
N THR A 483 -9.31 5.15 11.24
CA THR A 483 -9.75 3.76 11.38
C THR A 483 -10.81 3.55 12.46
N GLU A 484 -11.15 4.55 13.26
CA GLU A 484 -12.31 4.50 14.18
C GLU A 484 -13.63 4.22 13.44
N SER A 485 -13.78 4.74 12.22
CA SER A 485 -14.97 4.52 11.41
C SER A 485 -14.81 3.34 10.46
N PHE A 486 -15.87 2.56 10.25
CA PHE A 486 -15.86 1.44 9.30
C PHE A 486 -15.45 1.88 7.87
N LEU A 487 -15.95 3.03 7.41
CA LEU A 487 -15.59 3.57 6.10
C LEU A 487 -14.14 4.04 6.04
N GLY A 488 -13.60 4.60 7.12
CA GLY A 488 -12.19 4.98 7.22
C GLY A 488 -11.26 3.76 7.22
N LYS A 489 -11.63 2.66 7.90
CA LYS A 489 -10.92 1.37 7.77
C LYS A 489 -10.87 0.87 6.33
N ILE A 490 -11.99 0.94 5.60
CA ILE A 490 -12.01 0.62 4.17
C ILE A 490 -11.03 1.54 3.41
N GLY A 491 -11.07 2.85 3.67
CA GLY A 491 -10.17 3.82 3.05
C GLY A 491 -8.69 3.46 3.22
N VAL A 492 -8.28 3.11 4.45
CA VAL A 492 -6.91 2.67 4.75
C VAL A 492 -6.59 1.32 4.10
N ALA A 493 -7.50 0.34 4.19
CA ALA A 493 -7.33 -0.98 3.59
C ALA A 493 -7.12 -0.93 2.07
N LEU A 494 -7.71 0.05 1.38
CA LEU A 494 -7.49 0.28 -0.05
C LEU A 494 -6.07 0.78 -0.37
N MET A 495 -5.45 1.50 0.57
CA MET A 495 -4.08 2.02 0.44
C MET A 495 -3.03 0.98 0.81
N LEU A 496 -3.34 0.00 1.65
CA LEU A 496 -2.37 -1.00 2.16
C LEU A 496 -1.48 -1.66 1.09
N PRO A 497 -1.97 -2.03 -0.11
CA PRO A 497 -1.10 -2.63 -1.12
C PRO A 497 -0.06 -1.68 -1.71
N VAL A 498 -0.19 -0.36 -1.50
CA VAL A 498 0.69 0.69 -2.05
C VAL A 498 1.20 1.66 -0.97
N ILE A 499 0.91 1.41 0.31
CA ILE A 499 1.16 2.34 1.42
C ILE A 499 2.65 2.56 1.69
N GLY A 500 3.48 1.57 1.37
CA GLY A 500 4.94 1.67 1.40
C GLY A 500 5.47 2.64 0.34
N VAL A 501 4.84 2.65 -0.84
CA VAL A 501 5.26 3.52 -1.95
C VAL A 501 5.00 5.00 -1.67
N SER A 502 4.00 5.32 -0.84
CA SER A 502 3.76 6.70 -0.40
C SER A 502 4.69 7.14 0.75
N GLY A 503 5.53 6.25 1.28
CA GLY A 503 6.35 6.51 2.46
C GLY A 503 5.55 6.61 3.76
N ALA A 504 4.26 6.22 3.74
CA ALA A 504 3.39 6.32 4.91
C ALA A 504 3.61 5.19 5.92
N MET A 505 4.08 4.04 5.40
CA MET A 505 4.55 2.88 6.14
C MET A 505 5.86 2.39 5.50
N PRO A 506 6.67 1.59 6.21
CA PRO A 506 7.92 1.06 5.64
C PRO A 506 7.69 0.00 4.53
N PHE A 507 6.57 -0.75 4.59
CA PHE A 507 6.29 -1.84 3.64
C PHE A 507 4.89 -1.73 3.01
N ASN A 508 4.70 -2.45 1.90
CA ASN A 508 3.37 -2.68 1.34
C ASN A 508 2.73 -3.91 1.98
N PHE A 509 1.41 -3.89 2.16
CA PHE A 509 0.64 -5.03 2.64
C PHE A 509 -0.35 -5.48 1.56
N ALA A 510 -0.04 -6.63 0.94
CA ALA A 510 -0.84 -7.23 -0.14
C ALA A 510 -1.73 -8.39 0.36
N GLY A 511 -2.05 -8.40 1.65
CA GLY A 511 -2.69 -9.51 2.34
C GLY A 511 -1.71 -10.45 3.03
N PHE A 512 -2.25 -11.41 3.78
CA PHE A 512 -1.53 -12.47 4.48
C PHE A 512 -1.01 -13.53 3.49
N THR A 513 -0.10 -13.15 2.58
CA THR A 513 0.36 -14.02 1.48
C THR A 513 1.88 -14.18 1.48
N GLY A 514 2.36 -15.28 0.90
CA GLY A 514 3.80 -15.54 0.81
C GLY A 514 4.42 -15.68 2.20
N GLY A 515 5.64 -15.17 2.36
CA GLY A 515 6.36 -15.25 3.62
C GLY A 515 5.78 -14.38 4.75
N VAL A 516 4.98 -13.36 4.43
CA VAL A 516 4.32 -12.50 5.43
C VAL A 516 3.40 -13.30 6.37
N GLN A 517 2.89 -14.46 5.93
CA GLN A 517 2.13 -15.36 6.81
C GLN A 517 2.92 -15.79 8.05
N ASN A 518 4.24 -15.83 7.96
CA ASN A 518 5.11 -16.18 9.07
C ASN A 518 5.10 -15.12 10.20
N PHE A 519 4.57 -13.93 9.97
CA PHE A 519 4.47 -12.90 11.02
C PHE A 519 3.19 -12.99 11.84
N TYR A 520 2.30 -13.91 11.47
CA TYR A 520 0.97 -14.01 12.03
C TYR A 520 0.66 -15.45 12.41
N GLU A 521 -0.25 -15.63 13.35
CA GLU A 521 -0.82 -16.92 13.72
C GLU A 521 -2.34 -16.82 13.81
N ALA A 522 -3.05 -17.92 13.51
CA ALA A 522 -4.48 -17.94 13.73
C ALA A 522 -4.80 -18.33 15.18
N GLN A 523 -5.73 -17.60 15.76
CA GLN A 523 -6.14 -17.76 17.15
C GLN A 523 -7.66 -17.82 17.28
N GLY A 524 -8.14 -18.08 18.50
CA GLY A 524 -9.56 -18.15 18.81
C GLY A 524 -10.31 -19.28 18.09
N MET A 525 -11.62 -19.09 17.88
CA MET A 525 -12.49 -20.14 17.33
C MET A 525 -12.20 -20.49 15.87
N LEU A 526 -11.76 -19.52 15.05
CA LEU A 526 -11.40 -19.79 13.67
C LEU A 526 -10.00 -20.40 13.54
N GLY A 527 -9.11 -20.17 14.51
CA GLY A 527 -7.80 -20.86 14.59
C GLY A 527 -7.90 -22.38 14.63
N ALA A 528 -9.04 -22.95 15.06
CA ALA A 528 -9.30 -24.39 14.99
C ALA A 528 -9.28 -24.97 13.56
N PHE A 529 -9.41 -24.13 12.53
CA PHE A 529 -9.32 -24.53 11.13
C PHE A 529 -7.89 -24.45 10.56
N GLY A 530 -6.91 -24.03 11.38
CA GLY A 530 -5.50 -23.88 11.03
C GLY A 530 -5.18 -22.56 10.32
N ASP A 531 -3.94 -22.10 10.50
CA ASP A 531 -3.42 -20.80 10.02
C ASP A 531 -3.67 -20.59 8.53
N GLY A 532 -3.29 -21.57 7.70
CA GLY A 532 -3.43 -21.48 6.25
C GLY A 532 -4.88 -21.26 5.78
N SER A 533 -5.86 -21.85 6.48
CA SER A 533 -7.29 -21.68 6.13
C SER A 533 -7.78 -20.29 6.49
N VAL A 534 -7.39 -19.77 7.66
CA VAL A 534 -7.77 -18.44 8.13
C VAL A 534 -7.14 -17.37 7.25
N PHE A 535 -5.84 -17.50 6.94
CA PHE A 535 -5.14 -16.57 6.04
C PHE A 535 -5.69 -16.63 4.62
N LEU A 536 -6.03 -17.82 4.10
CA LEU A 536 -6.70 -17.94 2.80
C LEU A 536 -8.02 -17.16 2.80
N LEU A 537 -8.88 -17.38 3.81
CA LEU A 537 -10.15 -16.67 3.92
C LEU A 537 -9.94 -15.14 4.01
N ALA A 538 -9.00 -14.69 4.83
CA ALA A 538 -8.65 -13.28 4.96
C ALA A 538 -8.23 -12.67 3.62
N ASN A 539 -7.37 -13.35 2.86
CA ASN A 539 -6.93 -12.90 1.54
C ASN A 539 -8.07 -12.85 0.52
N LEU A 540 -8.94 -13.87 0.50
CA LEU A 540 -10.08 -13.90 -0.41
C LEU A 540 -11.05 -12.74 -0.11
N LEU A 541 -11.29 -12.44 1.16
CA LEU A 541 -12.14 -11.31 1.56
C LEU A 541 -11.47 -9.96 1.26
N PHE A 542 -10.19 -9.81 1.60
CA PHE A 542 -9.41 -8.59 1.34
C PHE A 542 -9.44 -8.24 -0.14
N TRP A 543 -9.07 -9.18 -1.01
CA TRP A 543 -9.03 -8.93 -2.45
C TRP A 543 -10.42 -8.87 -3.08
N THR A 544 -11.43 -9.57 -2.54
CA THR A 544 -12.82 -9.37 -2.98
C THR A 544 -13.26 -7.94 -2.70
N GLY A 545 -13.06 -7.43 -1.48
CA GLY A 545 -13.42 -6.05 -1.13
C GLY A 545 -12.63 -5.03 -1.96
N TRP A 546 -11.31 -5.18 -2.01
CA TRP A 546 -10.42 -4.27 -2.73
C TRP A 546 -10.78 -4.18 -4.22
N ILE A 547 -10.88 -5.31 -4.92
CA ILE A 547 -11.19 -5.33 -6.36
C ILE A 547 -12.61 -4.80 -6.63
N ASN A 548 -13.59 -5.16 -5.80
CA ASN A 548 -14.97 -4.77 -6.05
C ASN A 548 -15.21 -3.27 -5.87
N VAL A 549 -14.57 -2.63 -4.89
CA VAL A 549 -14.66 -1.17 -4.76
C VAL A 549 -14.05 -0.50 -5.99
N GLN A 550 -12.92 -1.00 -6.50
CA GLN A 550 -12.27 -0.45 -7.68
C GLN A 550 -13.12 -0.64 -8.94
N LEU A 551 -13.75 -1.81 -9.11
CA LEU A 551 -14.72 -2.06 -10.19
C LEU A 551 -15.93 -1.13 -10.08
N GLY A 552 -16.44 -0.87 -8.87
CA GLY A 552 -17.52 0.07 -8.62
C GLY A 552 -17.15 1.50 -9.03
N PHE A 553 -15.98 1.99 -8.60
CA PHE A 553 -15.47 3.30 -8.98
C PHE A 553 -15.20 3.42 -10.49
N PHE A 554 -14.57 2.42 -11.09
CA PHE A 554 -14.27 2.41 -12.51
C PHE A 554 -15.55 2.49 -13.35
N ASN A 555 -16.59 1.73 -12.99
CA ASN A 555 -17.88 1.80 -13.66
C ASN A 555 -18.69 3.07 -13.36
N CYS A 556 -18.32 3.86 -12.35
CA CYS A 556 -18.87 5.20 -12.14
C CYS A 556 -18.25 6.27 -13.06
N ILE A 557 -17.16 5.97 -13.78
CA ILE A 557 -16.55 6.93 -14.71
C ILE A 557 -17.56 7.24 -15.84
N PRO A 558 -17.90 8.52 -16.10
CA PRO A 558 -18.86 8.93 -17.11
C PRO A 558 -18.26 8.90 -18.52
N ALA A 559 -17.76 7.75 -18.93
CA ALA A 559 -17.21 7.48 -20.25
C ALA A 559 -17.90 6.27 -20.87
N PHE A 560 -18.17 6.32 -22.17
CA PHE A 560 -18.65 5.15 -22.91
C PHE A 560 -17.45 4.24 -23.23
N PRO A 561 -17.53 2.91 -23.04
CA PRO A 561 -18.71 2.06 -22.86
C PRO A 561 -19.13 1.74 -21.40
N LEU A 562 -18.65 2.46 -20.39
CA LEU A 562 -18.90 2.16 -18.98
C LEU A 562 -20.32 2.56 -18.53
N ASP A 563 -20.81 1.92 -17.46
CA ASP A 563 -22.14 2.17 -16.88
C ASP A 563 -22.37 3.65 -16.53
N GLY A 564 -21.35 4.31 -15.99
CA GLY A 564 -21.38 5.71 -15.58
C GLY A 564 -21.77 6.63 -16.73
N GLY A 565 -21.35 6.33 -17.96
CA GLY A 565 -21.77 7.06 -19.15
C GLY A 565 -23.27 6.93 -19.43
N HIS A 566 -23.82 5.72 -19.26
CA HIS A 566 -25.25 5.46 -19.40
C HIS A 566 -26.08 6.10 -18.27
N ILE A 567 -25.60 6.01 -17.03
CA ILE A 567 -26.22 6.62 -15.85
C ILE A 567 -26.24 8.15 -15.99
N LEU A 568 -25.10 8.76 -16.35
CA LEU A 568 -25.01 10.21 -16.56
C LEU A 568 -25.99 10.64 -17.66
N ARG A 569 -25.95 9.98 -18.81
CA ARG A 569 -26.83 10.31 -19.93
C ARG A 569 -28.31 10.22 -19.56
N THR A 570 -28.75 9.09 -19.01
CA THR A 570 -30.17 8.89 -18.67
C THR A 570 -30.63 9.83 -17.56
N SER A 571 -29.75 10.16 -16.60
CA SER A 571 -30.02 11.15 -15.55
C SER A 571 -30.10 12.57 -16.10
N THR A 572 -29.19 12.97 -16.99
CA THR A 572 -29.24 14.26 -17.68
C THR A 572 -30.51 14.36 -18.53
N GLU A 573 -30.87 13.32 -19.29
CA GLU A 573 -32.12 13.26 -20.05
C GLU A 573 -33.35 13.45 -19.15
N ALA A 574 -33.37 12.82 -17.98
CA ALA A 574 -34.47 12.95 -17.02
C ALA A 574 -34.59 14.38 -16.47
N ILE A 575 -33.48 15.02 -16.08
CA ILE A 575 -33.45 16.40 -15.59
C ILE A 575 -33.87 17.36 -16.69
N VAL A 576 -33.23 17.27 -17.85
CA VAL A 576 -33.46 18.14 -19.00
C VAL A 576 -34.90 18.04 -19.50
N SER A 577 -35.52 16.85 -19.48
CA SER A 577 -36.92 16.68 -19.87
C SER A 577 -37.93 17.33 -18.92
N ARG A 578 -37.51 17.74 -17.72
CA ARG A 578 -38.35 18.45 -16.74
C ARG A 578 -38.19 19.96 -16.79
N LEU A 579 -37.21 20.46 -17.56
CA LEU A 579 -36.99 21.90 -17.71
C LEU A 579 -37.92 22.47 -18.78
N PRO A 580 -38.43 23.71 -18.62
CA PRO A 580 -39.28 24.39 -19.59
C PRO A 580 -38.46 24.95 -20.77
N VAL A 581 -37.63 24.10 -21.39
CA VAL A 581 -36.81 24.40 -22.57
C VAL A 581 -37.00 23.29 -23.59
N ASP A 582 -36.91 23.63 -24.88
CA ASP A 582 -36.94 22.66 -25.98
C ASP A 582 -35.68 21.77 -25.93
N ALA A 583 -35.76 20.78 -25.04
CA ALA A 583 -34.73 19.81 -24.76
C ALA A 583 -34.41 18.95 -25.99
N THR A 584 -33.49 19.40 -26.83
CA THR A 584 -32.99 18.61 -27.96
C THR A 584 -32.03 17.52 -27.48
N ARG A 585 -32.04 16.36 -28.16
CA ARG A 585 -31.03 15.29 -27.94
C ARG A 585 -29.58 15.80 -28.04
N GLY A 586 -29.37 16.89 -28.77
CA GLY A 586 -28.09 17.58 -28.87
C GLY A 586 -27.60 18.13 -27.53
N MET A 587 -28.46 18.73 -26.71
CA MET A 587 -28.07 19.33 -25.44
C MET A 587 -27.56 18.29 -24.43
N VAL A 588 -28.27 17.15 -24.32
CA VAL A 588 -27.83 16.02 -23.50
C VAL A 588 -26.46 15.52 -23.95
N ARG A 589 -26.28 15.32 -25.26
CA ARG A 589 -25.01 14.86 -25.84
C ARG A 589 -23.87 15.85 -25.57
N THR A 590 -24.13 17.15 -25.62
CA THR A 590 -23.12 18.18 -25.33
C THR A 590 -22.69 18.11 -23.87
N VAL A 591 -23.64 18.04 -22.93
CA VAL A 591 -23.33 17.95 -21.49
C VAL A 591 -22.55 16.67 -21.18
N THR A 592 -23.01 15.51 -21.64
CA THR A 592 -22.33 14.23 -21.39
C THR A 592 -20.93 14.19 -22.01
N THR A 593 -20.77 14.72 -23.23
CA THR A 593 -19.46 14.77 -23.90
C THR A 593 -18.52 15.75 -23.20
N ALA A 594 -18.99 16.92 -22.76
CA ALA A 594 -18.17 17.91 -22.09
C ALA A 594 -17.62 17.38 -20.76
N ILE A 595 -18.45 16.68 -19.97
CA ILE A 595 -18.03 16.05 -18.71
C ILE A 595 -17.00 14.95 -19.00
N GLY A 596 -17.28 14.04 -19.93
CA GLY A 596 -16.38 12.95 -20.29
C GLY A 596 -15.03 13.44 -20.82
N VAL A 597 -15.01 14.46 -21.69
CA VAL A 597 -13.78 15.06 -22.22
C VAL A 597 -13.00 15.76 -21.11
N THR A 598 -13.68 16.52 -20.23
CA THR A 598 -13.02 17.18 -19.10
C THR A 598 -12.32 16.17 -18.20
N MET A 599 -12.99 15.06 -17.86
CA MET A 599 -12.37 14.00 -17.05
C MET A 599 -11.18 13.34 -17.73
N LEU A 600 -11.29 13.05 -19.04
CA LEU A 600 -10.19 12.48 -19.80
C LEU A 600 -8.98 13.41 -19.79
N VAL A 601 -9.20 14.71 -20.02
CA VAL A 601 -8.13 15.72 -19.98
C VAL A 601 -7.52 15.82 -18.58
N SER A 602 -8.33 15.86 -17.51
CA SER A 602 -7.83 15.86 -16.13
C SER A 602 -7.00 14.61 -15.81
N PHE A 603 -7.41 13.44 -16.28
CA PHE A 603 -6.67 12.19 -16.09
C PHE A 603 -5.35 12.17 -16.88
N VAL A 604 -5.34 12.63 -18.14
CA VAL A 604 -4.12 12.75 -18.93
C VAL A 604 -3.14 13.75 -18.30
N LEU A 605 -3.63 14.89 -17.82
CA LEU A 605 -2.82 15.86 -17.08
C LEU A 605 -2.27 15.29 -15.77
N LEU A 606 -3.04 14.46 -15.07
CA LEU A 606 -2.57 13.77 -13.87
C LEU A 606 -1.40 12.83 -14.17
N LEU A 607 -1.46 12.07 -15.27
CA LEU A 607 -0.42 11.11 -15.64
C LEU A 607 0.83 11.76 -16.25
N PHE A 608 0.63 12.70 -17.17
CA PHE A 608 1.71 13.24 -18.01
C PHE A 608 2.04 14.70 -17.72
N GLY A 609 1.19 15.43 -17.00
CA GLY A 609 1.42 16.83 -16.64
C GLY A 609 2.79 17.07 -15.97
N PRO A 610 3.20 16.26 -14.97
CA PRO A 610 4.51 16.40 -14.34
C PRO A 610 5.68 16.23 -15.31
N GLN A 611 5.57 15.30 -16.27
CA GLN A 611 6.63 15.03 -17.26
C GLN A 611 6.66 16.07 -18.39
N LEU A 612 5.53 16.73 -18.66
CA LEU A 612 5.40 17.72 -19.73
C LEU A 612 5.74 19.15 -19.27
N LEU A 613 5.63 19.42 -17.97
CA LEU A 613 5.79 20.75 -17.38
C LEU A 613 7.00 20.87 -16.44
N GLY A 614 7.65 19.75 -16.14
CA GLY A 614 8.83 19.63 -15.26
C GLY A 614 10.12 19.42 -16.02
#